data_AF-A0A7C1Z470-F1
#
_entry.id   AF-A0A7C1Z470-F1
#
_cell.length_a   1.000
_cell.length_b   1.000
_cell.length_c   1.000
_cell.angle_alpha   90.00
_cell.angle_beta   90.00
_cell.angle_gamma   90.00
#
_symmetry.space_group_name_H-M   'P 1'
#
loop_
_entity.id
_entity.type
_entity.pdbx_description
1 polymer ?
#
loop_
_entity_poly.entity_id
_entity_poly.type
_entity_poly.pdbx_seq_one_letter_code
_entity_poly.pdbx_strand_id
1 'polypeptide(L)'
;MYGVQGRSRLGTLHTDLSAGMWFRLDGRSGYFKRLGPSGEEGLNFLMHFSATVSRVFYDATLQGGMFNNTSTYYISDENMIRWLGQLNISATFEMWKHQLLIYSQMSSPRFMNSSAHAWTGIAYKYWF
;
A
#
# COMPACT_ATOMS: atom_id res chain seq x y z
N MET A 1 -6.96 -3.32 16.67
CA MET A 1 -6.40 -1.95 16.74
C MET A 1 -6.75 -1.21 15.46
N TYR A 2 -6.96 0.09 15.52
CA TYR A 2 -7.21 0.91 14.33
C TYR A 2 -6.44 2.23 14.46
N GLY A 3 -6.26 2.90 13.34
CA GLY A 3 -5.63 4.21 13.31
C GLY A 3 -5.92 4.95 12.02
N VAL A 4 -5.58 6.23 12.03
CA VAL A 4 -5.58 7.11 10.87
C VAL A 4 -4.14 7.46 10.52
N GLN A 5 -3.88 7.65 9.23
CA GLN A 5 -2.58 8.03 8.72
C GLN A 5 -2.74 9.14 7.69
N GLY A 6 -1.81 10.10 7.72
CA GLY A 6 -1.68 11.13 6.70
C GLY A 6 -0.26 11.08 6.14
N ARG A 7 -0.12 11.28 4.83
CA ARG A 7 1.17 11.40 4.17
C ARG A 7 1.10 12.54 3.17
N SER A 8 2.12 13.39 3.14
CA SER A 8 2.31 14.33 2.04
C SER A 8 3.66 14.07 1.40
N ARG A 9 3.71 14.16 0.08
CA ARG A 9 4.95 14.12 -0.69
C ARG A 9 5.00 15.37 -1.55
N LEU A 10 6.10 16.10 -1.47
CA LEU A 10 6.36 17.28 -2.27
C LEU A 10 7.69 17.07 -3.00
N GLY A 11 7.69 17.24 -4.31
CA GLY A 11 8.89 17.04 -5.10
C GLY A 11 8.64 17.19 -6.60
N THR A 12 9.73 17.22 -7.34
CA THR A 12 9.76 17.39 -8.80
C THR A 12 9.37 16.13 -9.57
N LEU A 13 9.21 14.98 -8.89
CA LEU A 13 8.72 13.74 -9.49
C LEU A 13 7.27 13.45 -9.11
N HIS A 14 6.93 13.67 -7.83
CA HIS A 14 5.60 13.41 -7.29
C HIS A 14 5.23 14.47 -6.28
N THR A 15 4.02 15.02 -6.45
CA THR A 15 3.37 15.89 -5.46
C THR A 15 1.99 15.32 -5.16
N ASP A 16 1.82 14.77 -3.97
CA ASP A 16 0.58 14.13 -3.53
C ASP A 16 0.30 14.35 -2.04
N LEU A 17 -0.99 14.34 -1.71
CA LEU A 17 -1.48 14.35 -0.34
C LEU A 17 -2.38 13.12 -0.16
N SER A 18 -2.12 12.32 0.85
CA SER A 18 -2.93 11.14 1.14
C SER A 18 -3.38 11.10 2.59
N ALA A 19 -4.58 10.57 2.75
CA ALA A 19 -5.19 10.27 4.02
C ALA A 19 -5.72 8.84 3.98
N GLY A 20 -5.54 8.09 5.05
CA GLY A 20 -5.97 6.71 5.11
C GLY A 20 -6.32 6.29 6.52
N MET A 21 -6.99 5.16 6.58
CA MET A 21 -7.27 4.45 7.80
C MET A 21 -6.71 3.04 7.69
N TRP A 22 -6.31 2.49 8.81
CA TRP A 22 -5.89 1.11 8.91
C TRP A 22 -6.54 0.44 10.10
N PHE A 23 -6.70 -0.85 9.96
CA PHE A 23 -7.32 -1.73 10.92
C PHE A 23 -6.47 -3.00 11.03
N ARG A 24 -6.27 -3.46 12.25
CA ARG A 24 -5.47 -4.63 12.56
C ARG A 24 -6.20 -5.52 13.55
N LEU A 25 -6.28 -6.80 13.24
CA LEU A 25 -6.79 -7.83 14.14
C LEU A 25 -5.67 -8.81 14.46
N ASP A 26 -5.43 -8.99 15.77
CA ASP A 26 -4.42 -9.92 16.26
C ASP A 26 -5.16 -11.09 16.93
N GLY A 27 -4.92 -12.31 16.46
CA GLY A 27 -5.47 -13.53 17.09
C GLY A 27 -4.85 -13.83 18.45
N ARG A 28 -3.68 -13.26 18.76
CA ARG A 28 -3.01 -13.35 20.06
C ARG A 28 -2.48 -11.98 20.47
N SER A 29 -2.82 -11.54 21.68
CA SER A 29 -2.39 -10.22 22.20
C SER A 29 -0.86 -10.19 22.33
N GLY A 30 -0.19 -9.26 21.64
CA GLY A 30 1.24 -8.98 21.89
C GLY A 30 2.23 -9.34 20.78
N TYR A 31 1.77 -9.77 19.59
CA TYR A 31 2.64 -10.10 18.45
C TYR A 31 3.71 -9.03 18.15
N PHE A 32 3.34 -7.75 18.21
CA PHE A 32 4.25 -6.61 17.99
C PHE A 32 4.77 -5.95 19.27
N LYS A 33 4.54 -6.52 20.46
CA LYS A 33 5.22 -6.04 21.68
C LYS A 33 6.72 -6.34 21.66
N ARG A 34 7.17 -7.15 20.70
CA ARG A 34 8.58 -7.51 20.49
C ARG A 34 9.00 -7.11 19.07
N LEU A 35 10.22 -6.58 18.95
CA LEU A 35 10.89 -6.32 17.68
C LEU A 35 11.49 -7.63 17.17
N GLY A 36 10.65 -8.57 16.72
CA GLY A 36 11.12 -9.84 16.20
C GLY A 36 10.03 -10.92 16.23
N PRO A 37 10.11 -11.92 15.34
CA PRO A 37 9.14 -12.99 15.32
C PRO A 37 9.22 -13.81 16.61
N SER A 38 8.06 -14.19 17.12
CA SER A 38 7.92 -14.92 18.37
C SER A 38 8.17 -16.40 18.08
N GLY A 39 9.34 -16.91 18.47
CA GLY A 39 9.63 -18.36 18.43
C GLY A 39 8.79 -19.21 19.40
N GLU A 40 7.74 -18.63 20.00
CA GLU A 40 6.86 -19.31 20.93
C GLU A 40 6.02 -20.39 20.24
N GLU A 41 5.72 -21.44 20.98
CA GLU A 41 4.81 -22.48 20.54
C GLU A 41 3.38 -21.93 20.46
N GLY A 42 2.77 -22.05 19.28
CA GLY A 42 1.40 -21.61 18.99
C GLY A 42 1.24 -20.87 17.67
N LEU A 43 0.05 -20.96 17.08
CA LEU A 43 -0.31 -20.22 15.87
C LEU A 43 -0.62 -18.77 16.22
N ASN A 44 0.21 -17.86 15.73
CA ASN A 44 -0.05 -16.43 15.71
C ASN A 44 -0.72 -16.06 14.38
N PHE A 45 -1.81 -15.32 14.46
CA PHE A 45 -2.52 -14.82 13.29
C PHE A 45 -2.71 -13.32 13.37
N LEU A 46 -2.48 -12.65 12.25
CA LEU A 46 -2.65 -11.21 12.12
C LEU A 46 -3.39 -10.92 10.83
N MET A 47 -4.44 -10.12 10.90
CA MET A 47 -5.02 -9.48 9.72
C MET A 47 -4.76 -8.00 9.78
N HIS A 48 -4.37 -7.44 8.65
CA HIS A 48 -4.25 -6.01 8.47
C HIS A 48 -5.06 -5.58 7.25
N PHE A 49 -5.79 -4.50 7.41
CA PHE A 49 -6.57 -3.86 6.37
C PHE A 49 -6.23 -2.38 6.36
N SER A 50 -6.05 -1.79 5.19
CA SER A 50 -5.85 -0.35 5.06
C SER A 50 -6.57 0.18 3.83
N ALA A 51 -7.17 1.34 3.99
CA ALA A 51 -7.80 2.10 2.93
C ALA A 51 -7.19 3.49 2.90
N THR A 52 -6.66 3.90 1.75
CA THR A 52 -6.02 5.20 1.57
C THR A 52 -6.62 5.90 0.36
N VAL A 53 -6.96 7.16 0.53
CA VAL A 53 -7.36 8.06 -0.54
C VAL A 53 -6.25 9.11 -0.70
N SER A 54 -5.84 9.34 -1.93
CA SER A 54 -4.77 10.29 -2.26
C SER A 54 -5.27 11.28 -3.30
N ARG A 55 -4.90 12.55 -3.12
CA ARG A 55 -5.01 13.58 -4.14
C ARG A 55 -3.64 13.82 -4.78
N VAL A 56 -3.54 13.56 -6.08
CA VAL A 56 -2.30 13.73 -6.85
C VAL A 56 -2.32 15.07 -7.57
N PHE A 57 -1.44 15.98 -7.18
CA PHE A 57 -1.27 17.28 -7.84
C PHE A 57 -0.31 17.20 -9.01
N TYR A 58 0.72 16.36 -8.91
CA TYR A 58 1.69 16.18 -9.98
C TYR A 58 2.28 14.77 -9.95
N ASP A 59 2.41 14.16 -11.12
CA ASP A 59 3.06 12.86 -11.32
C ASP A 59 3.83 12.90 -12.63
N ALA A 60 5.15 13.05 -12.53
CA ALA A 60 6.05 13.13 -13.68
C ALA A 60 6.09 11.84 -14.50
N THR A 61 5.68 10.69 -13.94
CA THR A 61 5.65 9.41 -14.67
C THR A 61 4.54 9.35 -15.71
N LEU A 62 3.47 10.14 -15.53
CA LEU A 62 2.32 10.22 -16.42
C LEU A 62 2.27 11.55 -17.20
N GLN A 63 2.64 12.65 -16.56
CA GLN A 63 2.59 14.01 -17.14
C GLN A 63 3.92 14.45 -17.78
N GLY A 64 4.93 13.57 -17.84
CA GLY A 64 6.27 13.99 -18.25
C GLY A 64 6.97 14.85 -17.18
N GLY A 65 8.30 14.90 -17.26
CA GLY A 65 9.10 15.67 -16.31
C GLY A 65 8.97 17.17 -16.54
N MET A 66 9.24 17.98 -15.50
CA MET A 66 9.16 19.45 -15.54
C MET A 66 9.89 20.12 -16.73
N PHE A 67 10.85 19.43 -17.34
CA PHE A 67 11.66 19.92 -18.45
C PHE A 67 11.47 19.14 -19.76
N ASN A 68 10.61 18.11 -19.79
CA ASN A 68 10.41 17.28 -20.97
C ASN A 68 8.93 16.88 -21.12
N ASN A 69 8.19 17.70 -21.87
CA ASN A 69 6.76 17.54 -22.15
C ASN A 69 6.48 17.10 -23.60
N THR A 70 7.50 16.69 -24.36
CA THR A 70 7.38 16.35 -25.79
C THR A 70 7.24 14.85 -26.05
N SER A 71 7.06 14.05 -25.00
CA SER A 71 6.87 12.60 -25.11
C SER A 71 5.49 12.26 -25.70
N THR A 72 5.43 11.32 -26.64
CA THR A 72 4.18 10.75 -27.16
C THR A 72 3.33 10.07 -26.07
N TYR A 73 3.93 9.73 -24.93
CA TYR A 73 3.26 9.12 -23.78
C TYR A 73 2.83 10.14 -22.72
N TYR A 74 2.85 11.43 -23.04
CA TYR A 74 2.34 12.50 -22.19
C TYR A 74 0.82 12.37 -22.02
N ILE A 75 0.35 12.26 -20.78
CA ILE A 75 -1.06 12.33 -20.44
C ILE A 75 -1.38 13.76 -19.99
N SER A 76 -2.29 14.42 -20.71
CA SER A 76 -2.75 15.76 -20.34
C SER A 76 -3.46 15.75 -18.98
N ASP A 77 -3.40 16.88 -18.28
CA ASP A 77 -4.04 17.07 -16.97
C ASP A 77 -5.53 16.68 -16.97
N GLU A 78 -6.25 17.03 -18.04
CA GLU A 78 -7.68 16.71 -18.21
C GLU A 78 -7.98 15.19 -18.20
N ASN A 79 -7.01 14.38 -18.59
CA ASN A 79 -7.12 12.92 -18.62
C ASN A 79 -6.61 12.25 -17.34
N MET A 80 -6.06 13.02 -16.39
CA MET A 80 -5.56 12.52 -15.12
C MET A 80 -6.69 12.39 -14.11
N ILE A 81 -6.75 11.24 -13.43
CA ILE A 81 -7.63 11.08 -12.27
C ILE A 81 -6.85 11.56 -11.04
N ARG A 82 -7.30 12.70 -10.50
CA ARG A 82 -6.63 13.37 -9.38
C ARG A 82 -6.91 12.73 -8.03
N TRP A 83 -7.97 11.92 -7.92
CA TRP A 83 -8.34 11.20 -6.70
C TRP A 83 -8.10 9.70 -6.85
N LEU A 84 -7.14 9.17 -6.10
CA LEU A 84 -6.75 7.76 -6.16
C LEU A 84 -7.14 7.03 -4.88
N GLY A 85 -7.78 5.88 -5.04
CA GLY A 85 -8.07 4.94 -3.96
C GLY A 85 -7.09 3.78 -3.96
N GLN A 86 -6.63 3.39 -2.78
CA GLN A 86 -5.84 2.18 -2.57
C GLN A 86 -6.41 1.39 -1.40
N LEU A 87 -6.62 0.10 -1.63
CA LEU A 87 -7.04 -0.86 -0.62
C LEU A 87 -5.95 -1.92 -0.47
N ASN A 88 -5.52 -2.19 0.75
CA ASN A 88 -4.59 -3.27 1.04
C ASN A 88 -5.17 -4.16 2.13
N ILE A 89 -5.11 -5.47 1.91
CA ILE A 89 -5.45 -6.49 2.90
C ILE A 89 -4.27 -7.45 3.01
N SER A 90 -3.94 -7.86 4.22
CA SER A 90 -2.95 -8.90 4.44
C SER A 90 -3.31 -9.78 5.63
N ALA A 91 -2.89 -11.02 5.54
CA ALA A 91 -2.98 -12.03 6.56
C ALA A 91 -1.59 -12.59 6.82
N THR A 92 -1.14 -12.56 8.06
CA THR A 92 0.12 -13.17 8.50
C THR A 92 -0.19 -14.31 9.44
N PHE A 93 0.37 -15.48 9.13
CA PHE A 93 0.34 -16.66 9.96
C PHE A 93 1.78 -16.92 10.41
N GLU A 94 1.97 -17.08 11.70
CA GLU A 94 3.28 -17.40 12.27
C GLU A 94 3.14 -18.58 13.21
N MET A 95 4.05 -19.54 13.10
CA MET A 95 4.10 -20.71 13.97
C MET A 95 5.54 -21.17 14.09
N TRP A 96 6.02 -21.31 15.32
CA TRP A 96 7.41 -21.67 15.62
C TRP A 96 8.42 -20.73 14.95
N LYS A 97 9.16 -21.21 13.95
CA LYS A 97 10.17 -20.45 13.20
C LYS A 97 9.72 -20.07 11.79
N HIS A 98 8.43 -20.20 11.50
CA HIS A 98 7.84 -20.01 10.18
C HIS A 98 6.85 -18.87 10.20
N GLN A 99 6.86 -18.07 9.14
CA GLN A 99 5.89 -17.02 8.90
C GLN A 99 5.46 -17.02 7.44
N LEU A 100 4.16 -17.01 7.22
CA LEU A 100 3.52 -16.89 5.93
C LEU A 100 2.70 -15.60 5.90
N LEU A 101 3.01 -14.71 4.97
CA LEU A 101 2.29 -13.49 4.69
C LEU A 101 1.60 -13.62 3.34
N ILE A 102 0.28 -13.46 3.32
CA ILE A 102 -0.52 -13.33 2.12
C ILE A 102 -1.02 -11.89 2.10
N TYR A 103 -0.80 -11.17 1.01
CA TYR A 103 -1.27 -9.79 0.88
C TYR A 103 -1.86 -9.54 -0.49
N SER A 104 -2.84 -8.65 -0.54
CA SER A 104 -3.43 -8.17 -1.78
C SER A 104 -3.55 -6.64 -1.70
N GLN A 105 -3.20 -5.99 -2.80
CA GLN A 105 -3.34 -4.55 -2.97
C GLN A 105 -4.15 -4.29 -4.22
N MET A 106 -5.16 -3.43 -4.11
CA MET A 106 -5.95 -2.91 -5.22
C MET A 106 -5.79 -1.40 -5.30
N SER A 107 -5.65 -0.88 -6.51
CA SER A 107 -5.51 0.54 -6.80
C SER A 107 -6.50 0.98 -7.87
N SER A 108 -7.08 2.17 -7.69
CA SER A 108 -7.95 2.77 -8.69
C SER A 108 -7.17 3.19 -9.95
N PRO A 109 -7.87 3.40 -11.08
CA PRO A 109 -7.28 4.01 -12.28
C PRO A 109 -6.57 5.33 -11.97
N ARG A 110 -5.48 5.61 -12.68
CA ARG A 110 -4.73 6.89 -12.56
C ARG A 110 -5.04 7.89 -13.67
N PHE A 111 -5.68 7.44 -14.75
CA PHE A 111 -6.07 8.25 -15.90
C PHE A 111 -7.33 7.65 -16.55
N MET A 112 -8.07 8.44 -17.34
CA MET A 112 -9.42 8.13 -17.82
C MET A 112 -9.53 6.82 -18.65
N ASN A 113 -8.47 6.42 -19.34
CA ASN A 113 -8.43 5.17 -20.13
C ASN A 113 -7.70 4.02 -19.42
N SER A 114 -7.45 4.15 -18.12
CA SER A 114 -6.83 3.11 -17.29
C SER A 114 -7.88 2.28 -16.57
N SER A 115 -7.56 1.01 -16.33
CA SER A 115 -8.40 0.13 -15.51
C SER A 115 -7.87 0.05 -14.08
N ALA A 116 -8.77 -0.23 -13.15
CA ALA A 116 -8.37 -0.63 -11.80
C ALA A 116 -7.49 -1.88 -11.89
N HIS A 117 -6.50 -1.98 -11.02
CA HIS A 117 -5.59 -3.10 -11.01
C HIS A 117 -5.31 -3.54 -9.59
N ALA A 118 -5.06 -4.83 -9.44
CA ALA A 118 -4.73 -5.44 -8.17
C ALA A 118 -3.63 -6.47 -8.35
N TRP A 119 -2.87 -6.70 -7.29
CA TRP A 119 -1.92 -7.80 -7.22
C TRP A 119 -2.01 -8.47 -5.88
N THR A 120 -1.72 -9.77 -5.89
CA THR A 120 -1.66 -10.60 -4.69
C THR A 120 -0.28 -11.22 -4.62
N GLY A 121 0.33 -11.17 -3.44
CA GLY A 121 1.62 -11.76 -3.18
C GLY A 121 1.54 -12.72 -2.01
N ILE A 122 2.44 -13.70 -2.04
CA ILE A 122 2.71 -14.62 -0.94
C ILE A 122 4.18 -14.46 -0.60
N ALA A 123 4.47 -14.19 0.66
CA ALA A 123 5.82 -14.13 1.18
C ALA A 123 5.95 -15.15 2.30
N TYR A 124 7.05 -15.88 2.30
CA TYR A 124 7.38 -16.85 3.33
C TYR A 124 8.71 -16.49 3.95
N LYS A 125 8.78 -16.55 5.27
CA LYS A 125 9.96 -16.24 6.06
C LYS A 125 10.21 -17.37 7.05
N TYR A 126 11.48 -17.74 7.16
CA TYR A 126 12.00 -18.67 8.15
C TYR A 126 13.19 -18.04 8.86
N TRP A 127 13.39 -18.36 10.14
CA TRP A 127 14.55 -17.93 10.92
C TRP A 127 15.14 -19.10 11.71
N PHE A 128 16.41 -18.99 12.10
CA PHE A 128 17.13 -20.00 12.89
C PHE A 128 17.33 -19.55 14.32
#